data_AF-A0A925ANL0-F1
#
_entry.id   AF-A0A925ANL0-F1
#
_cell.length_a   1.000
_cell.length_b   1.000
_cell.length_c   1.000
_cell.angle_alpha   90.00
_cell.angle_beta   90.00
_cell.angle_gamma   90.00
#
_symmetry.space_group_name_H-M   'P 1'
#
loop_
_entity.id
_entity.type
_entity.pdbx_description
1 polymer ?
#
loop_
_entity_poly.entity_id
_entity_poly.type
_entity_poly.pdbx_seq_one_letter_code
_entity_poly.pdbx_strand_id
1 'polypeptide(L)'
;MSQEDCIARVYSSHAPACSPYRDVCARTMTAEPLVLFAHGARDARWAEPFEAIRTALQAQQPTRRIELAFLEFMQPSLDEVAAALHADGVERALVVPLFLATGGHLRRDLPAMVEAIGVRFPGLEFRIEAPLGESPAMRRAIVDWLAGM
;
A
#
# COMPACT_ATOMS: atom_id res chain seq x y z
N MET A 1 4.17 25.51 -15.46
CA MET A 1 4.63 25.19 -14.09
C MET A 1 4.31 23.73 -13.89
N SER A 2 5.32 22.86 -14.00
CA SER A 2 5.13 21.40 -13.97
C SER A 2 4.88 20.95 -12.53
N GLN A 3 4.22 19.81 -12.41
CA GLN A 3 3.80 19.19 -11.14
C GLN A 3 4.99 18.91 -10.18
N GLU A 4 6.21 18.81 -10.72
CA GLU A 4 7.46 18.62 -9.97
C GLU A 4 7.94 19.90 -9.27
N ASP A 5 7.74 21.08 -9.87
CA ASP A 5 8.13 22.38 -9.29
C ASP A 5 7.30 22.74 -8.04
N CYS A 6 6.08 22.20 -7.93
CA CYS A 6 5.20 22.47 -6.80
C CYS A 6 5.63 21.72 -5.54
N ILE A 7 6.11 20.48 -5.70
CA ILE A 7 6.55 19.62 -4.59
C ILE A 7 7.82 20.18 -3.95
N ALA A 8 8.80 20.61 -4.75
CA ALA A 8 10.06 21.14 -4.25
C ALA A 8 9.90 22.45 -3.44
N ARG A 9 8.86 23.24 -3.72
CA ARG A 9 8.61 24.54 -3.07
C ARG A 9 7.92 24.44 -1.71
N VAL A 10 7.19 23.35 -1.44
CA VAL A 10 6.53 23.14 -0.13
C VAL A 10 7.52 22.75 0.96
N TYR A 11 8.67 22.16 0.61
CA TYR A 11 9.66 21.64 1.57
C TYR A 11 10.97 22.45 1.65
N SER A 12 11.11 23.54 0.88
CA SER A 12 12.23 24.46 1.05
C SER A 12 12.01 25.33 2.28
N SER A 13 12.92 25.26 3.26
CA SER A 13 12.80 25.87 4.59
C SER A 13 12.86 27.40 4.64
N HIS A 14 12.62 28.12 3.53
CA HIS A 14 12.71 29.58 3.49
C HIS A 14 11.60 30.27 2.66
N ALA A 15 10.71 30.98 3.40
CA ALA A 15 9.78 32.08 3.02
C ALA A 15 8.29 31.73 2.72
N PRO A 16 7.36 32.71 2.77
CA PRO A 16 6.70 33.27 3.96
C PRO A 16 5.17 33.02 4.00
N ALA A 17 4.56 33.37 5.14
CA ALA A 17 3.14 33.45 5.51
C ALA A 17 2.01 33.00 4.53
N CYS A 18 1.27 32.00 5.00
CA CYS A 18 -0.19 31.77 4.87
C CYS A 18 -0.85 31.88 3.48
N SER A 19 -1.00 30.74 2.80
CA SER A 19 -1.98 30.55 1.72
C SER A 19 -3.32 30.08 2.28
N PRO A 20 -4.47 30.66 1.91
CA PRO A 20 -5.82 30.28 2.39
C PRO A 20 -6.28 28.89 1.93
N TYR A 21 -5.48 28.19 1.13
CA TYR A 21 -5.73 26.81 0.69
C TYR A 21 -5.04 25.75 1.54
N ARG A 22 -4.31 26.11 2.60
CA ARG A 22 -3.52 25.15 3.40
C ARG A 22 -4.34 23.98 3.93
N ASP A 23 -5.55 24.25 4.41
CA ASP A 23 -6.43 23.20 4.96
C ASP A 23 -7.09 22.36 3.86
N VAL A 24 -7.29 22.93 2.66
CA VAL A 24 -7.84 22.22 1.49
C VAL A 24 -6.74 21.37 0.84
N CYS A 25 -5.51 21.86 0.71
CA CYS A 25 -4.36 21.10 0.21
C CYS A 25 -3.92 20.02 1.22
N ALA A 26 -4.02 20.28 2.53
CA ALA A 26 -3.77 19.28 3.56
C ALA A 26 -4.85 18.19 3.60
N ARG A 27 -6.13 18.53 3.37
CA ARG A 27 -7.22 17.56 3.17
C ARG A 27 -7.12 16.79 1.84
N THR A 28 -6.43 17.33 0.84
CA THR A 28 -6.37 16.79 -0.53
C THR A 28 -5.09 15.99 -0.81
N MET A 29 -4.15 15.85 0.14
CA MET A 29 -2.88 15.14 -0.15
C MET A 29 -2.44 14.14 0.93
N THR A 30 -3.36 13.43 1.56
CA THR A 30 -2.98 12.12 2.10
C THR A 30 -2.84 11.17 0.91
N ALA A 31 -1.64 10.59 0.74
CA ALA A 31 -1.43 9.60 -0.29
C ALA A 31 -2.40 8.42 -0.06
N GLU A 32 -2.99 7.91 -1.15
CA GLU A 32 -3.93 6.80 -1.12
C GLU A 32 -3.39 5.65 -0.25
N PRO A 33 -4.13 5.17 0.77
CA PRO A 33 -3.70 4.08 1.65
C PRO A 33 -3.16 2.88 0.87
N LEU A 34 -2.14 2.24 1.43
CA LEU A 34 -1.47 1.09 0.82
C LEU A 34 -1.65 -0.13 1.69
N VAL A 35 -2.20 -1.20 1.11
CA VAL A 35 -2.33 -2.51 1.72
C VAL A 35 -1.31 -3.45 1.10
N LEU A 36 -0.36 -3.88 1.92
CA LEU A 36 0.64 -4.88 1.59
C LEU A 36 0.03 -6.26 1.84
N PHE A 37 -0.35 -6.96 0.76
CA PHE A 37 -1.08 -8.22 0.86
C PHE A 37 -0.14 -9.42 0.76
N ALA A 38 -0.03 -10.18 1.83
CA ALA A 38 0.82 -11.36 1.93
C ALA A 38 -0.02 -12.63 2.14
N HIS A 39 0.57 -13.80 1.93
CA HIS A 39 -0.15 -15.07 2.09
C HIS A 39 -0.56 -15.35 3.54
N GLY A 40 0.31 -15.00 4.50
CA GLY A 40 0.21 -15.45 5.88
C GLY A 40 0.60 -16.93 6.07
N ALA A 41 0.90 -17.29 7.30
CA ALA A 41 1.32 -18.63 7.70
C ALA A 41 0.95 -18.91 9.17
N ARG A 42 1.11 -20.15 9.62
CA ARG A 42 0.86 -20.51 11.03
C ARG A 42 1.97 -20.06 11.98
N ASP A 43 3.20 -19.99 11.49
CA ASP A 43 4.35 -19.49 12.26
C ASP A 43 4.35 -17.96 12.23
N ALA A 44 4.21 -17.33 13.39
CA ALA A 44 4.18 -15.87 13.51
C ALA A 44 5.41 -15.17 12.92
N ARG A 45 6.58 -15.83 12.93
CA ARG A 45 7.82 -15.27 12.36
C ARG A 45 7.74 -15.02 10.86
N TRP A 46 6.80 -15.65 10.18
CA TRP A 46 6.52 -15.40 8.77
C TRP A 46 6.16 -13.93 8.49
N ALA A 47 5.57 -13.21 9.46
CA ALA A 47 5.21 -11.81 9.30
C ALA A 47 6.42 -10.86 9.36
N GLU A 48 7.53 -11.25 9.99
CA GLU A 48 8.67 -10.37 10.32
C GLU A 48 9.23 -9.62 9.09
N PRO A 49 9.48 -10.27 7.93
CA PRO A 49 9.99 -9.55 6.76
C PRO A 49 9.01 -8.53 6.21
N PHE A 50 7.71 -8.82 6.28
CA PHE A 50 6.65 -7.92 5.80
C PHE A 50 6.46 -6.74 6.75
N GLU A 51 6.57 -6.96 8.06
CA GLU A 51 6.57 -5.89 9.06
C GLU A 51 7.76 -4.95 8.91
N ALA A 52 8.95 -5.50 8.60
CA ALA A 52 10.13 -4.70 8.31
C ALA A 52 9.92 -3.82 7.06
N ILE A 53 9.33 -4.36 5.99
CA ILE A 53 8.97 -3.60 4.78
C ILE A 53 7.96 -2.50 5.12
N ARG A 54 6.87 -2.83 5.84
CA ARG A 54 5.84 -1.86 6.27
C ARG A 54 6.47 -0.72 7.06
N THR A 55 7.32 -1.05 8.03
CA THR A 55 7.98 -0.07 8.90
C THR A 55 8.91 0.85 8.12
N ALA A 56 9.74 0.28 7.24
CA ALA A 56 10.64 1.06 6.39
C ALA A 56 9.87 1.98 5.44
N LEU A 57 8.76 1.51 4.87
CA LEU A 57 7.92 2.30 3.97
C LEU A 57 7.17 3.41 4.73
N GLN A 58 6.69 3.13 5.94
CA GLN A 58 6.04 4.12 6.80
C GLN A 58 7.00 5.24 7.20
N ALA A 59 8.27 4.92 7.48
CA ALA A 59 9.30 5.93 7.73
C ALA A 59 9.56 6.82 6.51
N GLN A 60 9.48 6.27 5.30
CA GLN A 60 9.65 7.02 4.04
C GLN A 60 8.39 7.81 3.65
N GLN A 61 7.20 7.37 4.06
CA GLN A 61 5.91 8.00 3.73
C GLN A 61 5.08 8.25 5.01
N PRO A 62 5.50 9.17 5.90
CA PRO A 62 4.92 9.30 7.24
C PRO A 62 3.43 9.66 7.27
N THR A 63 2.93 10.29 6.21
CA THR A 63 1.52 10.73 6.10
C THR A 63 0.64 9.71 5.38
N ARG A 64 1.23 8.66 4.80
CA ARG A 64 0.47 7.61 4.11
C ARG A 64 0.12 6.51 5.11
N ARG A 65 -1.12 6.05 5.08
CA ARG A 65 -1.54 4.86 5.82
C ARG A 65 -1.03 3.60 5.11
N ILE A 66 -0.28 2.77 5.81
CA ILE A 66 0.27 1.52 5.28
C ILE A 66 -0.11 0.36 6.20
N GLU A 67 -0.89 -0.56 5.66
CA GLU A 67 -1.43 -1.72 6.37
C GLU A 67 -0.82 -3.01 5.82
N LEU A 68 -0.63 -4.01 6.69
CA LEU A 68 -0.45 -5.40 6.26
C LEU A 68 -1.82 -6.06 6.20
N ALA A 69 -2.03 -6.93 5.24
CA ALA A 69 -3.16 -7.84 5.22
C ALA A 69 -2.71 -9.24 4.81
N PHE A 70 -3.33 -10.25 5.39
CA PHE A 70 -2.99 -11.65 5.12
C PHE A 70 -4.15 -12.39 4.47
N LEU A 71 -3.81 -13.28 3.54
CA LEU A 71 -4.78 -14.15 2.87
C LEU A 71 -5.36 -15.19 3.84
N GLU A 72 -4.49 -15.85 4.61
CA GLU A 72 -4.90 -16.86 5.58
C GLU A 72 -3.92 -17.01 6.75
N PHE A 73 -4.36 -17.72 7.79
CA PHE A 73 -3.62 -18.06 9.01
C PHE A 73 -3.19 -16.91 9.92
N MET A 74 -3.21 -15.67 9.42
CA MET A 74 -2.74 -14.48 10.14
C MET A 74 -3.78 -13.37 10.04
N GLN A 75 -3.67 -12.42 10.97
CA GLN A 75 -4.48 -11.20 11.01
C GLN A 75 -3.59 -9.96 10.96
N PRO A 76 -4.09 -8.83 10.44
CA PRO A 76 -5.46 -8.65 9.94
C PRO A 76 -5.67 -9.25 8.55
N SER A 77 -6.89 -9.68 8.28
CA SER A 77 -7.34 -10.08 6.94
C SER A 77 -7.57 -8.85 6.06
N LEU A 78 -7.63 -9.03 4.74
CA LEU A 78 -7.96 -7.93 3.82
C LEU A 78 -9.32 -7.30 4.15
N ASP A 79 -10.25 -8.11 4.65
CA ASP A 79 -11.57 -7.68 5.09
C ASP A 79 -11.56 -6.80 6.34
N GLU A 80 -10.77 -7.16 7.34
CA GLU A 80 -10.63 -6.35 8.55
C GLU A 80 -9.93 -5.02 8.25
N VAL A 81 -8.93 -5.04 7.36
CA VAL A 81 -8.30 -3.80 6.86
C VAL A 81 -9.31 -2.95 6.10
N ALA A 82 -10.13 -3.54 5.23
CA ALA A 82 -11.18 -2.82 4.51
C ALA A 82 -12.22 -2.20 5.46
N ALA A 83 -12.65 -2.94 6.48
CA ALA A 83 -13.57 -2.44 7.49
C ALA A 83 -12.99 -1.22 8.22
N ALA A 84 -11.72 -1.27 8.60
CA ALA A 84 -11.04 -0.17 9.27
C ALA A 84 -10.88 1.06 8.34
N LEU A 85 -10.51 0.84 7.08
CA LEU A 85 -10.41 1.92 6.09
C LEU A 85 -11.77 2.59 5.85
N HIS A 86 -12.82 1.79 5.68
CA HIS A 86 -14.18 2.28 5.46
C HIS A 86 -14.69 3.07 6.67
N ALA A 87 -14.47 2.58 7.89
CA ALA A 87 -14.84 3.28 9.12
C ALA A 87 -14.19 4.67 9.25
N ASP A 88 -12.98 4.82 8.70
CA ASP A 88 -12.23 6.09 8.68
C ASP A 88 -12.60 6.98 7.48
N GLY A 89 -13.61 6.61 6.68
CA GLY A 89 -14.08 7.38 5.53
C GLY A 89 -13.14 7.33 4.32
N VAL A 90 -12.28 6.32 4.23
CA VAL A 90 -11.42 6.11 3.06
C VAL A 90 -12.28 5.65 1.89
N GLU A 91 -12.20 6.38 0.77
CA GLU A 91 -12.92 6.04 -0.45
C GLU A 91 -12.11 5.14 -1.39
N ARG A 92 -10.78 5.22 -1.33
CA ARG A 92 -9.88 4.51 -2.25
C ARG A 92 -8.63 4.01 -1.56
N ALA A 93 -8.18 2.81 -1.89
CA ALA A 93 -6.95 2.21 -1.38
C ALA A 93 -6.27 1.32 -2.43
N LEU A 94 -4.95 1.18 -2.31
CA LEU A 94 -4.15 0.30 -3.17
C LEU A 94 -3.87 -1.03 -2.47
N VAL A 95 -3.97 -2.13 -3.19
CA VAL A 95 -3.52 -3.45 -2.72
C VAL A 95 -2.33 -3.90 -3.55
N VAL A 96 -1.19 -4.16 -2.90
CA VAL A 96 0.01 -4.70 -3.54
C VAL A 96 0.23 -6.13 -3.09
N PRO A 97 0.10 -7.13 -3.99
CA PRO A 97 0.39 -8.51 -3.67
C PRO A 97 1.91 -8.73 -3.52
N LEU A 98 2.37 -9.07 -2.31
CA LEU A 98 3.77 -9.35 -1.99
C LEU A 98 4.16 -10.81 -2.31
N PHE A 99 3.93 -11.22 -3.56
CA PHE A 99 4.20 -12.57 -4.05
C PHE A 99 5.24 -12.55 -5.16
N LEU A 100 6.30 -13.37 -5.03
CA LEU A 100 7.34 -13.53 -6.07
C LEU A 100 6.86 -14.38 -7.24
N ALA A 101 5.98 -15.34 -6.99
CA ALA A 101 5.31 -16.12 -8.02
C ALA A 101 3.84 -16.19 -7.67
N THR A 102 2.99 -16.02 -8.68
CA THR A 102 1.54 -16.10 -8.51
C THR A 102 1.01 -17.39 -9.12
N GLY A 103 0.50 -18.28 -8.26
CA GLY A 103 -0.34 -19.38 -8.70
C GLY A 103 -1.61 -18.85 -9.38
N GLY A 104 -2.26 -19.68 -10.21
CA GLY A 104 -3.51 -19.31 -10.88
C GLY A 104 -4.65 -18.95 -9.91
N HIS A 105 -4.59 -19.47 -8.67
CA HIS A 105 -5.55 -19.19 -7.61
C HIS A 105 -5.51 -17.72 -7.18
N LEU A 106 -4.38 -17.19 -6.71
CA LEU A 106 -4.28 -15.80 -6.27
C LEU A 106 -4.73 -14.78 -7.33
N ARG A 107 -4.41 -15.03 -8.61
CA ARG A 107 -4.82 -14.15 -9.72
C ARG A 107 -6.34 -14.08 -9.94
N ARG A 108 -7.07 -15.10 -9.52
CA ARG A 108 -8.55 -15.12 -9.55
C ARG A 108 -9.15 -14.72 -8.21
N ASP A 109 -8.55 -15.18 -7.13
CA ASP A 109 -9.11 -15.08 -5.79
C ASP A 109 -9.03 -13.64 -5.27
N LEU A 110 -7.91 -12.93 -5.48
CA LEU A 110 -7.76 -11.55 -4.99
C LEU A 110 -8.76 -10.58 -5.64
N PRO A 111 -8.97 -10.57 -6.97
CA PRO A 111 -10.05 -9.80 -7.58
C PRO A 111 -11.43 -10.12 -7.00
N ALA A 112 -11.76 -11.41 -6.82
CA ALA A 112 -13.05 -11.81 -6.25
C ALA A 112 -13.21 -11.35 -4.79
N MET A 113 -12.14 -11.41 -3.99
CA MET A 113 -12.14 -10.85 -2.62
C MET A 113 -12.38 -9.35 -2.62
N VAL A 114 -11.70 -8.60 -3.50
CA VAL A 114 -11.86 -7.15 -3.64
C VAL A 114 -13.28 -6.78 -4.09
N GLU A 115 -13.86 -7.51 -5.04
CA GLU A 115 -15.26 -7.33 -5.44
C GLU A 115 -16.23 -7.56 -4.27
N ALA A 116 -16.04 -8.65 -3.51
CA ALA A 116 -16.86 -8.95 -2.34
C ALA A 116 -16.72 -7.90 -1.24
N ILE A 117 -15.52 -7.31 -1.08
CA ILE A 117 -15.27 -6.18 -0.19
C ILE A 117 -16.05 -4.94 -0.65
N GLY A 118 -16.01 -4.60 -1.95
CA GLY A 118 -16.73 -3.45 -2.49
C GLY A 118 -18.25 -3.55 -2.31
N VAL A 119 -18.81 -4.77 -2.34
CA VAL A 119 -20.23 -5.01 -2.02
C VAL A 119 -20.53 -4.77 -0.53
N ARG A 120 -19.62 -5.19 0.36
CA ARG A 120 -19.81 -5.07 1.83
C ARG A 120 -19.55 -3.68 2.37
N PHE A 121 -18.66 -2.92 1.75
CA PHE A 121 -18.27 -1.56 2.16
C PHE A 121 -18.50 -0.58 1.01
N PRO A 122 -19.77 -0.20 0.73
CA PRO A 122 -20.08 0.71 -0.37
C PRO A 122 -19.32 2.04 -0.22
N GLY A 123 -18.70 2.50 -1.31
CA GLY A 123 -17.90 3.73 -1.32
C GLY A 123 -16.41 3.52 -1.04
N LEU A 124 -15.97 2.32 -0.67
CA LEU A 124 -14.55 1.94 -0.64
C LEU A 124 -14.19 1.14 -1.91
N GLU A 125 -13.25 1.66 -2.69
CA GLU A 125 -12.70 1.02 -3.88
C GLU A 125 -11.25 0.59 -3.65
N PHE A 126 -10.91 -0.64 -4.02
CA PHE A 126 -9.54 -1.11 -4.04
C PHE A 126 -9.02 -1.24 -5.46
N ARG A 127 -7.85 -0.65 -5.72
CA ARG A 127 -7.08 -0.90 -6.94
C ARG A 127 -5.98 -1.91 -6.66
N ILE A 128 -5.97 -3.00 -7.43
CA ILE A 128 -4.98 -4.08 -7.30
C ILE A 128 -3.79 -3.75 -8.20
N GLU A 129 -2.60 -3.73 -7.61
CA GLU A 129 -1.33 -3.62 -8.34
C GLU A 129 -0.83 -4.98 -8.83
N ALA A 130 0.09 -4.95 -9.79
CA ALA A 130 0.77 -6.16 -10.23
C ALA A 130 1.53 -6.81 -9.05
N PRO A 131 1.55 -8.15 -8.97
CA PRO A 131 2.32 -8.86 -7.95
C PRO A 131 3.81 -8.50 -7.99
N LEU A 132 4.45 -8.50 -6.83
CA LEU A 132 5.84 -8.09 -6.67
C LEU A 132 6.81 -8.80 -7.64
N GLY A 133 6.63 -10.10 -7.87
CA GLY A 133 7.47 -10.89 -8.77
C GLY A 133 7.34 -10.55 -10.26
N GLU A 134 6.24 -9.91 -10.67
CA GLU A 134 6.05 -9.47 -12.05
C GLU A 134 6.77 -8.15 -12.33
N SER A 135 7.14 -7.40 -11.29
CA SER A 135 7.90 -6.14 -11.41
C SER A 135 9.28 -6.37 -12.02
N PRO A 136 9.60 -5.72 -13.18
CA PRO A 136 10.94 -5.77 -13.75
C PRO A 136 12.01 -5.20 -12.81
N ALA A 137 11.66 -4.20 -11.99
CA ALA A 137 12.59 -3.61 -11.03
C ALA A 137 12.93 -4.59 -9.91
N MET A 138 11.94 -5.33 -9.40
CA MET A 138 12.19 -6.35 -8.38
C MET A 138 13.07 -7.48 -8.92
N ARG A 139 12.76 -7.98 -10.13
CA ARG A 139 13.58 -9.03 -10.75
C ARG A 139 15.03 -8.58 -10.96
N ARG A 140 15.26 -7.33 -11.36
CA ARG A 140 16.60 -6.75 -11.45
C ARG A 140 17.30 -6.71 -10.09
N ALA A 141 16.64 -6.20 -9.05
CA ALA A 141 17.22 -6.15 -7.70
C ALA A 141 17.65 -7.53 -7.17
N ILE A 142 16.86 -8.57 -7.44
CA ILE A 142 17.22 -9.95 -7.09
C ILE A 142 18.45 -10.42 -7.87
N VAL A 143 18.50 -10.15 -9.19
CA VAL A 143 19.67 -10.50 -10.03
C VAL A 143 20.93 -9.78 -9.54
N ASP A 144 20.84 -8.48 -9.28
CA ASP A 144 21.97 -7.67 -8.83
C ASP A 144 22.51 -8.17 -7.47
N TRP A 145 21.61 -8.52 -6.55
CA TRP A 145 21.99 -9.11 -5.26
C TRP A 145 22.70 -10.46 -5.43
N LEU A 146 22.16 -11.35 -6.28
CA LEU A 146 22.75 -12.67 -6.54
C LEU A 146 24.12 -12.58 -7.22
N ALA A 147 24.30 -11.66 -8.16
CA ALA A 147 25.56 -11.47 -8.88
C ALA A 147 26.67 -10.86 -8.02
N GLY A 148 26.30 -10.22 -6.90
CA GLY A 148 27.23 -9.62 -5.94
C GLY A 148 27.64 -10.53 -4.78
N MET A 149 27.18 -11.79 -4.75
CA MET A 149 27.62 -12.81 -3.78
C MET A 149 28.94 -13.44 -4.20
#